data_AF-C7ZK30-F1
#
_entry.id   AF-C7ZK30-F1
#
_cell.length_a   1.000
_cell.length_b   1.000
_cell.length_c   1.000
_cell.angle_alpha   90.00
_cell.angle_beta   90.00
_cell.angle_gamma   90.00
#
_symmetry.space_group_name_H-M   'P 1'
#
loop_
_entity.id
_entity.type
_entity.pdbx_description
1 polymer ?
#
loop_
_entity_poly.entity_id
_entity_poly.type
_entity_poly.pdbx_seq_one_letter_code
_entity_poly.pdbx_strand_id
1 'polypeptide(L)'
;MSEEAPNPLPFSETTHTTLAAAIEARQLLADQLLPELARPITSLSYNPWIAKRRDDKQEYETDSEGGFIHEYSVGAIYLFTEPIPTGLKMVTPKRIIFQTRAADQGWATFGGEGTFENSHTWFEASILRPIDTAHDGAHVLPESILQQTWWGPAGARSHLNKLGWDFVEVEDGELTWTVCCNITASSEYRNYRVEWELDVEPEIDDEDAVGDGYGFLELLEPGCIVALWARAEQAHWVNKVAAATIEIEYDFL
;
A
#
# COMPACT_ATOMS: atom_id res chain seq x y z
N MET A 1 -8.62 -33.60 -10.42
CA MET A 1 -8.37 -32.84 -9.19
C MET A 1 -7.35 -31.80 -9.55
N SER A 2 -7.79 -30.56 -9.81
CA SER A 2 -6.88 -29.43 -9.98
C SER A 2 -6.28 -29.13 -8.62
N GLU A 3 -4.99 -29.39 -8.44
CA GLU A 3 -4.24 -28.82 -7.32
C GLU A 3 -4.40 -27.31 -7.42
N GLU A 4 -5.08 -26.73 -6.43
CA GLU A 4 -5.20 -25.30 -6.27
C GLU A 4 -3.78 -24.77 -6.09
N ALA A 5 -3.29 -24.01 -7.08
CA ALA A 5 -1.93 -23.48 -7.03
C ALA A 5 -1.77 -22.68 -5.73
N PRO A 6 -0.68 -22.87 -4.96
CA PRO A 6 -0.51 -22.19 -3.70
C PRO A 6 -0.59 -20.68 -3.92
N ASN A 7 -1.39 -20.02 -3.08
CA ASN A 7 -1.56 -18.57 -3.11
C ASN A 7 -0.17 -17.89 -3.06
N PRO A 8 0.20 -17.09 -4.07
CA PRO A 8 1.55 -16.56 -4.19
C PRO A 8 1.94 -15.57 -3.08
N LEU A 9 0.95 -14.95 -2.42
CA LEU A 9 1.14 -13.98 -1.33
C LEU A 9 0.11 -14.24 -0.22
N PRO A 10 0.35 -15.22 0.67
CA PRO A 10 -0.44 -15.34 1.89
C PRO A 10 -0.28 -14.07 2.72
N PHE A 11 -1.37 -13.65 3.36
CA PHE A 11 -1.32 -12.56 4.33
C PHE A 11 -0.36 -12.89 5.47
N SER A 12 0.20 -11.88 6.11
CA SER A 12 1.16 -12.08 7.21
C SER A 12 0.52 -12.78 8.39
N GLU A 13 -0.73 -12.47 8.68
CA GLU A 13 -1.51 -13.12 9.72
C GLU A 13 -2.48 -14.15 9.13
N THR A 14 -2.55 -15.31 9.78
CA THR A 14 -3.53 -16.36 9.40
C THR A 14 -4.97 -15.94 9.70
N THR A 15 -5.14 -14.97 10.60
CA THR A 15 -6.43 -14.43 11.01
C THR A 15 -6.36 -12.92 11.15
N HIS A 16 -7.18 -12.22 10.39
CA HIS A 16 -7.44 -10.79 10.59
C HIS A 16 -8.66 -10.63 11.48
N THR A 17 -8.44 -10.26 12.73
CA THR A 17 -9.55 -9.90 13.61
C THR A 17 -10.31 -8.74 12.98
N THR A 18 -11.62 -8.90 12.78
CA THR A 18 -12.44 -7.81 12.29
C THR A 18 -12.74 -6.83 13.42
N LEU A 19 -13.02 -5.57 13.09
CA LEU A 19 -13.44 -4.58 14.09
C LEU A 19 -14.66 -5.06 14.91
N ALA A 20 -15.63 -5.71 14.25
CA ALA A 20 -16.81 -6.23 14.92
C ALA A 20 -16.44 -7.31 15.96
N ALA A 21 -15.57 -8.25 15.59
CA ALA A 21 -15.09 -9.30 16.50
C ALA A 21 -14.29 -8.72 17.67
N ALA A 22 -13.48 -7.69 17.41
CA ALA A 22 -12.73 -7.01 18.45
C ALA A 22 -13.63 -6.26 19.45
N ILE A 23 -14.67 -5.58 18.96
CA ILE A 23 -15.70 -4.93 19.79
C ILE A 23 -16.45 -5.95 20.65
N GLU A 24 -16.87 -7.07 20.05
CA GLU A 24 -17.57 -8.14 20.76
C GLU A 24 -16.69 -8.74 21.88
N ALA A 25 -15.44 -9.09 21.57
CA ALA A 25 -14.49 -9.60 22.55
C ALA A 25 -14.28 -8.61 23.71
N ARG A 26 -14.22 -7.31 23.41
CA ARG A 26 -14.08 -6.27 24.43
C ARG A 26 -15.30 -6.13 25.32
N GLN A 27 -16.51 -6.22 24.77
CA GLN A 27 -17.75 -6.19 25.55
C GLN A 27 -17.79 -7.39 26.51
N LEU A 28 -17.49 -8.60 26.01
CA LEU A 28 -17.44 -9.81 26.83
C LEU A 28 -16.40 -9.72 27.95
N LEU A 29 -15.23 -9.14 27.68
CA LEU A 29 -14.18 -8.96 28.69
C LEU A 29 -14.52 -7.86 29.70
N ALA A 30 -15.19 -6.79 29.28
CA ALA A 30 -15.63 -5.73 30.19
C ALA A 30 -16.69 -6.22 31.20
N ASP A 31 -17.47 -7.23 30.84
CA ASP A 31 -18.44 -7.86 31.74
C ASP A 31 -17.78 -8.75 32.81
N GLN A 32 -16.54 -9.21 32.56
CA GLN A 32 -15.84 -10.16 33.44
C GLN A 32 -14.61 -9.59 34.15
N LEU A 33 -14.03 -8.52 33.62
CA LEU A 33 -12.78 -7.93 34.08
C LEU A 33 -12.96 -6.45 34.40
N LEU A 34 -12.11 -5.94 35.30
CA LEU A 34 -12.00 -4.50 35.51
C LEU A 34 -11.59 -3.82 34.19
N PRO A 35 -12.06 -2.60 33.90
CA PRO A 35 -11.71 -1.87 32.68
C PRO A 35 -10.19 -1.73 32.45
N GLU A 36 -9.41 -1.69 33.54
CA GLU A 36 -7.95 -1.61 33.51
C GLU A 36 -7.27 -2.89 33.01
N LEU A 37 -7.96 -4.05 33.05
CA LEU A 37 -7.48 -5.34 32.54
C LEU A 37 -8.11 -5.69 31.19
N ALA A 38 -9.38 -5.36 30.99
CA ALA A 38 -10.07 -5.62 29.73
C ALA A 38 -9.39 -4.90 28.56
N ARG A 39 -8.96 -3.64 28.75
CA ARG A 39 -8.34 -2.84 27.69
C ARG A 39 -6.99 -3.39 27.19
N PRO A 40 -5.98 -3.64 28.05
CA PRO A 40 -4.71 -4.20 27.58
C PRO A 40 -4.87 -5.56 26.90
N ILE A 41 -5.77 -6.42 27.39
CA ILE A 41 -5.99 -7.75 26.79
C ILE A 41 -6.57 -7.61 25.38
N THR A 42 -7.55 -6.71 25.18
CA THR A 42 -8.12 -6.49 23.84
C THR A 42 -7.14 -5.84 22.89
N SER A 43 -6.31 -4.91 23.37
CA SER A 43 -5.27 -4.24 22.56
C SER A 43 -4.04 -5.11 22.26
N LEU A 44 -3.87 -6.25 22.93
CA LEU A 44 -2.76 -7.17 22.67
C LEU A 44 -3.17 -8.39 21.84
N SER A 45 -4.45 -8.74 21.83
CA SER A 45 -4.91 -10.01 21.22
C SER A 45 -6.04 -9.86 20.21
N TYR A 46 -6.63 -8.67 20.09
CA TYR A 46 -7.78 -8.41 19.23
C TYR A 46 -7.62 -7.13 18.42
N ASN A 47 -6.38 -6.75 18.06
CA ASN A 47 -6.18 -5.62 17.17
C ASN A 47 -6.84 -5.90 15.82
N PRO A 48 -7.79 -5.06 15.40
CA PRO A 48 -8.44 -5.24 14.14
C PRO A 48 -7.53 -4.88 12.97
N TRP A 49 -7.84 -5.48 11.83
CA TRP A 49 -7.08 -5.31 10.60
C TRP A 49 -7.96 -4.84 9.45
N ILE A 50 -7.38 -4.02 8.58
CA ILE A 50 -7.86 -3.82 7.21
C ILE A 50 -6.90 -4.60 6.33
N ALA A 51 -7.41 -5.58 5.59
CA ALA A 51 -6.61 -6.38 4.67
C ALA A 51 -7.23 -6.37 3.28
N LYS A 52 -6.44 -6.07 2.27
CA LYS A 52 -6.83 -6.14 0.85
C LYS A 52 -5.80 -6.94 0.08
N ARG A 53 -6.26 -7.71 -0.90
CA ARG A 53 -5.44 -8.45 -1.86
C ARG A 53 -5.93 -8.18 -3.27
N ARG A 54 -4.98 -8.19 -4.21
CA ARG A 54 -5.24 -8.35 -5.64
C ARG A 54 -4.21 -9.32 -6.24
N ASP A 55 -4.65 -10.22 -7.09
CA ASP A 55 -3.85 -11.27 -7.76
C ASP A 55 -3.98 -11.23 -9.29
N ASP A 56 -4.40 -10.07 -9.82
CA ASP A 56 -4.49 -9.81 -11.25
C ASP A 56 -3.10 -9.46 -11.80
N LYS A 57 -2.62 -10.22 -12.80
CA LYS A 57 -1.40 -9.86 -13.51
C LYS A 57 -1.59 -8.60 -14.34
N GLN A 58 -0.69 -7.63 -14.19
CA GLN A 58 -0.65 -6.37 -14.94
C GLN A 58 0.78 -6.03 -15.34
N GLU A 59 0.93 -5.34 -16.46
CA GLU A 59 2.21 -4.82 -16.92
C GLU A 59 2.06 -3.32 -17.17
N TYR A 60 2.98 -2.54 -16.60
CA TYR A 60 3.00 -1.08 -16.71
C TYR A 60 4.25 -0.68 -17.49
N GLU A 61 4.07 -0.41 -18.77
CA GLU A 61 5.13 -0.04 -19.72
C GLU A 61 5.16 1.47 -19.93
N THR A 62 6.36 2.05 -20.00
CA THR A 62 6.55 3.43 -20.43
C THR A 62 6.47 3.54 -21.96
N ASP A 63 5.75 4.55 -22.45
CA ASP A 63 5.60 4.77 -23.90
C ASP A 63 6.93 5.07 -24.60
N SER A 64 7.05 4.67 -25.86
CA SER A 64 8.24 4.90 -26.69
C SER A 64 8.19 6.17 -27.55
N GLU A 65 7.05 6.86 -27.61
CA GLU A 65 6.82 7.99 -28.53
C GLU A 65 7.19 9.36 -27.94
N GLY A 66 8.12 9.39 -26.99
CA GLY A 66 8.71 10.63 -26.45
C GLY A 66 9.70 11.24 -27.45
N GLY A 67 9.36 12.39 -28.03
CA GLY A 67 10.32 13.23 -28.75
C GLY A 67 11.55 13.57 -27.88
N PHE A 68 12.65 13.97 -28.53
CA PHE A 68 14.03 14.14 -28.06
C PHE A 68 14.32 14.89 -26.72
N ILE A 69 13.33 15.20 -25.87
CA ILE A 69 13.45 16.04 -24.67
C ILE A 69 12.66 15.50 -23.45
N HIS A 70 12.19 14.25 -23.44
CA HIS A 70 11.32 13.75 -22.36
C HIS A 70 11.98 12.65 -21.52
N GLU A 71 11.95 12.83 -20.19
CA GLU A 71 11.94 11.76 -19.18
C GLU A 71 10.79 10.79 -19.53
N TYR A 72 10.84 9.52 -19.12
CA TYR A 72 9.79 8.52 -19.42
C TYR A 72 9.24 7.99 -18.11
N SER A 73 7.93 8.09 -17.86
CA SER A 73 7.35 7.56 -16.62
C SER A 73 5.92 7.08 -16.81
N VAL A 74 5.57 6.02 -16.10
CA VAL A 74 4.20 5.54 -15.92
C VAL A 74 3.96 5.20 -14.46
N GLY A 75 2.76 5.48 -14.00
CA GLY A 75 2.26 5.13 -12.68
C GLY A 75 0.81 4.70 -12.75
N ALA A 76 0.47 3.66 -12.00
CA ALA A 76 -0.90 3.18 -11.88
C ALA A 76 -1.17 2.71 -10.46
N ILE A 77 -2.39 2.93 -9.97
CA ILE A 77 -2.84 2.33 -8.71
C ILE A 77 -3.09 0.85 -8.98
N TYR A 78 -2.27 -0.03 -8.39
CA TYR A 78 -2.45 -1.47 -8.50
C TYR A 78 -3.44 -1.98 -7.44
N LEU A 79 -3.41 -1.42 -6.24
CA LEU A 79 -4.24 -1.84 -5.11
C LEU A 79 -4.56 -0.64 -4.22
N PHE A 80 -5.75 -0.60 -3.62
CA PHE A 80 -6.06 0.33 -2.55
C PHE A 80 -6.92 -0.34 -1.48
N THR A 81 -6.82 0.14 -0.24
CA THR A 81 -7.59 -0.39 0.89
C THR A 81 -9.03 0.12 0.91
N GLU A 82 -9.88 -0.53 1.71
CA GLU A 82 -11.12 0.11 2.16
C GLU A 82 -10.79 1.32 3.07
N PRO A 83 -11.70 2.29 3.22
CA PRO A 83 -11.51 3.41 4.15
C PRO A 83 -11.32 2.93 5.58
N ILE A 84 -10.38 3.55 6.30
CA ILE A 84 -10.17 3.27 7.72
C ILE A 84 -11.46 3.61 8.48
N PRO A 85 -12.00 2.70 9.33
CA PRO A 85 -13.27 2.89 9.98
C PRO A 85 -13.42 4.24 10.70
N THR A 86 -14.49 4.98 10.38
CA THR A 86 -14.86 6.24 11.02
C THR A 86 -15.82 5.98 12.19
N GLY A 87 -15.85 6.88 13.19
CA GLY A 87 -16.83 6.84 14.29
C GLY A 87 -16.38 6.12 15.57
N LEU A 88 -15.17 5.57 15.61
CA LEU A 88 -14.55 5.08 16.84
C LEU A 88 -13.76 6.19 17.54
N LYS A 89 -13.70 6.14 18.88
CA LYS A 89 -13.20 7.26 19.68
C LYS A 89 -11.71 7.52 19.47
N MET A 90 -10.93 6.48 19.14
CA MET A 90 -9.57 6.59 18.61
C MET A 90 -9.32 5.36 17.73
N VAL A 91 -8.89 5.56 16.48
CA VAL A 91 -8.25 4.53 15.65
C VAL A 91 -6.83 5.02 15.40
N THR A 92 -5.85 4.27 15.90
CA THR A 92 -4.44 4.61 15.72
C THR A 92 -3.80 3.49 14.92
N PRO A 93 -3.47 3.72 13.64
CA PRO A 93 -2.67 2.77 12.87
C PRO A 93 -1.37 2.47 13.61
N LYS A 94 -1.07 1.18 13.77
CA LYS A 94 0.12 0.69 14.46
C LYS A 94 1.14 0.13 13.51
N ARG A 95 0.65 -0.54 12.47
CA ARG A 95 1.51 -1.29 11.57
C ARG A 95 0.85 -1.36 10.21
N ILE A 96 1.66 -1.26 9.17
CA ILE A 96 1.25 -1.53 7.80
C ILE A 96 2.23 -2.47 7.14
N ILE A 97 1.71 -3.48 6.45
CA ILE A 97 2.49 -4.47 5.73
C ILE A 97 2.07 -4.43 4.27
N PHE A 98 3.05 -4.22 3.40
CA PHE A 98 2.92 -4.37 1.97
C PHE A 98 3.59 -5.67 1.56
N GLN A 99 2.91 -6.46 0.74
CA GLN A 99 3.57 -7.54 0.02
C GLN A 99 3.28 -7.39 -1.47
N THR A 100 4.28 -7.62 -2.30
CA THR A 100 4.13 -7.60 -3.76
C THR A 100 4.78 -8.84 -4.35
N ARG A 101 4.23 -9.31 -5.48
CA ARG A 101 4.86 -10.31 -6.33
C ARG A 101 5.07 -9.68 -7.69
N ALA A 102 6.30 -9.34 -8.01
CA ALA A 102 6.62 -8.52 -9.17
C ALA A 102 7.96 -8.88 -9.79
N ALA A 103 8.21 -8.35 -10.99
CA ALA A 103 9.44 -8.47 -11.73
C ALA A 103 9.70 -7.21 -12.55
N ASP A 104 10.97 -6.99 -12.88
CA ASP A 104 11.39 -6.02 -13.89
C ASP A 104 11.29 -6.66 -15.30
N GLN A 105 11.60 -5.88 -16.34
CA GLN A 105 11.53 -6.32 -17.73
C GLN A 105 12.52 -7.44 -18.08
N GLY A 106 13.68 -7.48 -17.42
CA GLY A 106 14.71 -8.52 -17.62
C GLY A 106 15.98 -8.10 -18.38
N TRP A 107 16.21 -6.82 -18.65
CA TRP A 107 17.46 -6.31 -19.23
C TRP A 107 17.72 -4.86 -18.80
N ALA A 108 19.00 -4.46 -18.71
CA ALA A 108 19.43 -3.08 -18.50
C ALA A 108 20.67 -2.78 -19.35
N THR A 109 20.90 -1.51 -19.67
CA THR A 109 22.11 -1.05 -20.40
C THR A 109 23.05 -0.19 -19.55
N PHE A 110 22.66 0.12 -18.31
CA PHE A 110 23.35 1.06 -17.44
C PHE A 110 23.98 0.39 -16.20
N GLY A 111 24.02 -0.95 -16.16
CA GLY A 111 24.50 -1.74 -15.02
C GLY A 111 23.42 -1.99 -13.96
N GLY A 112 23.81 -2.57 -12.82
CA GLY A 112 22.90 -2.94 -11.71
C GLY A 112 22.22 -4.30 -11.91
N GLU A 113 22.60 -5.11 -12.90
CA GLU A 113 21.88 -6.35 -13.20
C GLU A 113 21.88 -7.31 -11.99
N GLY A 114 20.69 -7.69 -11.54
CA GLY A 114 20.52 -8.60 -10.41
C GLY A 114 20.64 -7.92 -9.02
N THR A 115 20.76 -6.59 -8.96
CA THR A 115 20.75 -5.79 -7.72
C THR A 115 19.54 -4.84 -7.70
N PHE A 116 19.43 -4.01 -6.66
CA PHE A 116 18.45 -2.92 -6.61
C PHE A 116 19.00 -1.59 -7.14
N GLU A 117 20.32 -1.50 -7.35
CA GLU A 117 20.96 -0.33 -7.93
C GLU A 117 20.41 -0.07 -9.34
N ASN A 118 20.16 1.21 -9.66
CA ASN A 118 19.57 1.65 -10.94
C ASN A 118 18.24 0.96 -11.27
N SER A 119 17.44 0.62 -10.26
CA SER A 119 16.10 0.10 -10.50
C SER A 119 15.20 1.19 -11.07
N HIS A 120 14.51 0.82 -12.15
CA HIS A 120 13.57 1.69 -12.86
C HIS A 120 12.14 1.16 -12.77
N THR A 121 11.89 0.16 -11.92
CA THR A 121 10.55 -0.32 -11.60
C THR A 121 10.41 -0.51 -10.10
N TRP A 122 9.40 0.12 -9.51
CA TRP A 122 9.23 0.14 -8.06
C TRP A 122 7.77 0.32 -7.68
N PHE A 123 7.51 0.32 -6.38
CA PHE A 123 6.21 0.53 -5.77
C PHE A 123 6.27 1.70 -4.80
N GLU A 124 5.19 2.48 -4.76
CA GLU A 124 5.01 3.62 -3.85
C GLU A 124 3.66 3.52 -3.17
N ALA A 125 3.55 4.05 -1.95
CA ALA A 125 2.29 4.17 -1.24
C ALA A 125 1.87 5.64 -1.16
N SER A 126 0.58 5.92 -1.32
CA SER A 126 -0.02 7.22 -1.01
C SER A 126 -1.14 7.06 0.01
N ILE A 127 -1.37 8.11 0.78
CA ILE A 127 -2.56 8.25 1.63
C ILE A 127 -3.54 9.17 0.88
N LEU A 128 -4.77 8.69 0.68
CA LEU A 128 -5.85 9.49 0.11
C LEU A 128 -6.89 9.79 1.19
N ARG A 129 -7.29 11.06 1.28
CA ARG A 129 -8.27 11.56 2.25
C ARG A 129 -9.55 12.00 1.53
N PRO A 130 -10.74 11.76 2.09
CA PRO A 130 -11.98 12.27 1.51
C PRO A 130 -12.02 13.81 1.58
N ILE A 131 -12.42 14.45 0.49
CA ILE A 131 -12.50 15.93 0.38
C ILE A 131 -13.72 16.47 1.16
N ASP A 132 -14.86 15.77 1.08
CA ASP A 132 -16.09 16.13 1.79
C ASP A 132 -16.41 15.10 2.88
N THR A 133 -16.12 15.44 4.13
CA THR A 133 -16.51 14.63 5.30
C THR A 133 -17.97 14.82 5.71
N ALA A 134 -18.68 15.76 5.08
CA ALA A 134 -20.02 16.20 5.48
C ALA A 134 -21.18 15.47 4.79
N HIS A 135 -20.91 14.68 3.75
CA HIS A 135 -21.92 13.85 3.10
C HIS A 135 -21.75 12.41 3.58
N ASP A 136 -22.78 11.91 4.27
CA ASP A 136 -22.93 10.57 4.86
C ASP A 136 -22.86 9.41 3.83
N GLY A 137 -22.43 9.67 2.59
CA GLY A 137 -22.10 8.66 1.61
C GLY A 137 -20.63 8.30 1.75
N ALA A 138 -20.33 7.08 2.17
CA ALA A 138 -18.97 6.54 2.08
C ALA A 138 -18.48 6.74 0.63
N HIS A 139 -17.54 7.67 0.43
CA HIS A 139 -16.85 7.77 -0.85
C HIS A 139 -16.12 6.44 -1.02
N VAL A 140 -16.51 5.65 -2.01
CA VAL A 140 -15.82 4.40 -2.37
C VAL A 140 -15.07 4.70 -3.66
N LEU A 141 -13.76 4.50 -3.63
CA LEU A 141 -12.96 4.67 -4.84
C LEU A 141 -13.37 3.57 -5.84
N PRO A 142 -13.81 3.91 -7.07
CA PRO A 142 -14.30 2.91 -8.01
C PRO A 142 -13.16 2.06 -8.54
N GLU A 143 -13.36 0.73 -8.65
CA GLU A 143 -12.34 -0.20 -9.17
C GLU A 143 -11.89 0.13 -10.59
N SER A 144 -12.67 0.88 -11.37
CA SER A 144 -12.26 1.37 -12.70
C SER A 144 -11.01 2.26 -12.67
N ILE A 145 -10.64 2.80 -11.50
CA ILE A 145 -9.38 3.56 -11.32
C ILE A 145 -8.15 2.67 -11.53
N LEU A 146 -8.28 1.36 -11.27
CA LEU A 146 -7.20 0.36 -11.35
C LEU A 146 -6.77 0.04 -12.78
N GLN A 147 -7.52 0.51 -13.77
CA GLN A 147 -7.26 0.34 -15.20
C GLN A 147 -6.64 1.58 -15.84
N GLN A 148 -6.40 2.62 -15.05
CA GLN A 148 -5.88 3.88 -15.53
C GLN A 148 -4.39 4.00 -15.24
N THR A 149 -3.71 4.73 -16.12
CA THR A 149 -2.31 5.07 -16.00
C THR A 149 -2.15 6.59 -16.04
N TRP A 150 -1.11 7.05 -15.36
CA TRP A 150 -0.70 8.45 -15.34
C TRP A 150 0.81 8.52 -15.49
N TRP A 151 1.34 9.72 -15.66
CA TRP A 151 2.77 9.96 -15.53
C TRP A 151 3.30 9.54 -14.16
N GLY A 152 2.49 9.79 -13.12
CA GLY A 152 2.76 9.44 -11.74
C GLY A 152 1.66 9.94 -10.82
N PRO A 153 1.84 9.76 -9.50
CA PRO A 153 0.83 10.10 -8.49
C PRO A 153 0.25 11.51 -8.65
N ALA A 154 1.11 12.52 -8.83
CA ALA A 154 0.68 13.91 -9.02
C ALA A 154 -0.24 14.09 -10.26
N GLY A 155 0.01 13.34 -11.34
CA GLY A 155 -0.81 13.37 -12.55
C GLY A 155 -2.22 12.81 -12.33
N ALA A 156 -2.42 11.96 -11.33
CA ALA A 156 -3.72 11.39 -10.99
C ALA A 156 -4.60 12.32 -10.14
N ARG A 157 -4.01 13.33 -9.50
CA ARG A 157 -4.69 14.17 -8.49
C ARG A 157 -5.98 14.79 -8.99
N SER A 158 -5.97 15.42 -10.17
CA SER A 158 -7.20 16.04 -10.72
C SER A 158 -8.33 15.01 -10.93
N HIS A 159 -8.00 13.76 -11.23
CA HIS A 159 -9.00 12.71 -11.37
C HIS A 159 -9.49 12.25 -10.00
N LEU A 160 -8.58 11.95 -9.07
CA LEU A 160 -8.93 11.54 -7.71
C LEU A 160 -9.82 12.60 -7.02
N ASN A 161 -9.52 13.89 -7.19
CA ASN A 161 -10.31 14.97 -6.61
C ASN A 161 -11.75 14.98 -7.14
N LYS A 162 -11.98 14.63 -8.42
CA LYS A 162 -13.32 14.48 -9.00
C LYS A 162 -14.09 13.28 -8.41
N LEU A 163 -13.36 12.29 -7.90
CA LEU A 163 -13.91 11.12 -7.21
C LEU A 163 -14.09 11.37 -5.70
N GLY A 164 -13.77 12.58 -5.21
CA GLY A 164 -13.91 12.97 -3.82
C GLY A 164 -12.71 12.65 -2.93
N TRP A 165 -11.55 12.36 -3.53
CA TRP A 165 -10.33 12.00 -2.81
C TRP A 165 -9.19 12.96 -3.15
N ASP A 166 -8.44 13.42 -2.16
CA ASP A 166 -7.19 14.15 -2.37
C ASP A 166 -6.02 13.43 -1.71
N PHE A 167 -4.81 13.70 -2.18
CA PHE A 167 -3.60 13.21 -1.54
C PHE A 167 -3.37 13.91 -0.20
N VAL A 168 -2.86 13.16 0.77
CA VAL A 168 -2.16 13.76 1.90
C VAL A 168 -0.74 14.11 1.44
N GLU A 169 -0.35 15.37 1.62
CA GLU A 169 0.98 15.88 1.28
C GLU A 169 1.90 15.82 2.49
N VAL A 170 3.17 15.48 2.27
CA VAL A 170 4.24 15.59 3.28
C VAL A 170 4.85 17.00 3.24
N GLU A 171 5.68 17.34 4.23
CA GLU A 171 6.58 18.49 4.12
C GLU A 171 7.38 18.38 2.80
N ASP A 172 7.46 19.46 2.03
CA ASP A 172 8.00 19.54 0.65
C ASP A 172 7.06 19.15 -0.50
N GLY A 173 5.81 18.75 -0.22
CA GLY A 173 4.78 18.51 -1.24
C GLY A 173 4.88 17.15 -1.92
N GLU A 174 5.66 16.23 -1.36
CA GLU A 174 5.67 14.82 -1.75
C GLU A 174 4.30 14.18 -1.48
N LEU A 175 3.90 13.27 -2.37
CA LEU A 175 2.59 12.61 -2.35
C LEU A 175 2.68 11.11 -2.05
N THR A 176 3.90 10.59 -1.90
CA THR A 176 4.20 9.17 -1.91
C THR A 176 5.36 8.83 -1.01
N TRP A 177 5.32 7.60 -0.50
CA TRP A 177 6.43 6.93 0.17
C TRP A 177 6.87 5.76 -0.67
N THR A 178 8.17 5.65 -0.94
CA THR A 178 8.72 4.47 -1.61
C THR A 178 8.46 3.24 -0.75
N VAL A 179 7.90 2.18 -1.34
CA VAL A 179 7.66 0.90 -0.66
C VAL A 179 8.85 -0.02 -0.95
N CYS A 180 9.01 -0.45 -2.19
CA CYS A 180 10.14 -1.27 -2.61
C CYS A 180 10.45 -1.15 -4.10
N CYS A 181 11.68 -1.44 -4.46
CA CYS A 181 12.16 -1.56 -5.84
C CYS A 181 12.12 -3.03 -6.29
N ASN A 182 11.89 -3.24 -7.59
CA ASN A 182 12.19 -4.54 -8.20
C ASN A 182 13.70 -4.68 -8.39
N ILE A 183 14.16 -5.92 -8.56
CA ILE A 183 15.54 -6.18 -8.94
C ILE A 183 15.74 -5.79 -10.40
N THR A 184 16.73 -4.94 -10.63
CA THR A 184 17.09 -4.41 -11.94
C THR A 184 17.44 -5.53 -12.91
N ALA A 185 16.91 -5.44 -14.12
CA ALA A 185 17.13 -6.38 -15.21
C ALA A 185 16.75 -7.84 -14.90
N SER A 186 15.80 -8.07 -13.98
CA SER A 186 15.32 -9.42 -13.65
C SER A 186 13.87 -9.63 -14.09
N SER A 187 13.66 -10.56 -15.04
CA SER A 187 12.31 -11.00 -15.44
C SER A 187 11.71 -12.08 -14.52
N GLU A 188 12.46 -12.50 -13.50
CA GLU A 188 12.01 -13.48 -12.51
C GLU A 188 11.09 -12.81 -11.49
N TYR A 189 9.85 -13.31 -11.35
CA TYR A 189 8.93 -12.87 -10.32
C TYR A 189 9.42 -13.23 -8.92
N ARG A 190 9.57 -12.20 -8.09
CA ARG A 190 9.96 -12.32 -6.68
C ARG A 190 8.86 -11.78 -5.77
N ASN A 191 8.88 -12.25 -4.53
CA ASN A 191 8.00 -11.76 -3.49
C ASN A 191 8.78 -10.74 -2.65
N TYR A 192 8.23 -9.55 -2.50
CA TYR A 192 8.76 -8.49 -1.63
C TYR A 192 7.81 -8.31 -0.45
N ARG A 193 8.37 -7.96 0.70
CA ARG A 193 7.62 -7.63 1.92
C ARG A 193 8.26 -6.42 2.57
N VAL A 194 7.44 -5.42 2.86
CA VAL A 194 7.83 -4.18 3.53
C VAL A 194 6.86 -3.97 4.69
N GLU A 195 7.40 -3.64 5.86
CA GLU A 195 6.65 -3.42 7.08
C GLU A 195 7.07 -2.10 7.70
N TRP A 196 6.10 -1.25 7.97
CA TRP A 196 6.28 -0.01 8.72
C TRP A 196 5.48 -0.12 10.01
N GLU A 197 6.10 0.24 11.12
CA GLU A 197 5.50 0.20 12.45
C GLU A 197 5.69 1.56 13.14
N LEU A 198 4.63 2.02 13.79
CA LEU A 198 4.60 3.33 14.44
C LEU A 198 5.63 3.37 15.57
N ASP A 199 6.44 4.43 15.64
CA ASP A 199 7.50 4.62 16.63
C ASP A 199 8.62 3.54 16.59
N VAL A 200 8.73 2.78 15.49
CA VAL A 200 9.78 1.78 15.29
C VAL A 200 10.56 2.11 14.02
N GLU A 201 11.84 2.39 14.17
CA GLU A 201 12.74 2.61 13.03
C GLU A 201 12.99 1.27 12.32
N PRO A 202 12.74 1.16 11.01
CA PRO A 202 12.93 -0.09 10.28
C PRO A 202 14.42 -0.44 10.15
N GLU A 203 14.76 -1.71 10.31
CA GLU A 203 16.08 -2.23 9.95
C GLU A 203 16.16 -2.38 8.43
N ILE A 204 16.82 -1.44 7.77
CA ILE A 204 17.00 -1.43 6.31
C ILE A 204 18.39 -1.99 5.97
N ASP A 205 18.42 -3.19 5.38
CA ASP A 205 19.66 -3.82 4.91
C ASP A 205 20.18 -3.19 3.61
N ASP A 206 19.28 -2.70 2.76
CA ASP A 206 19.56 -2.13 1.44
C ASP A 206 18.60 -0.96 1.17
N GLU A 207 19.12 0.27 1.27
CA GLU A 207 18.36 1.52 1.10
C GLU A 207 17.85 1.71 -0.33
N ASP A 208 18.47 1.05 -1.33
CA ASP A 208 17.99 1.09 -2.72
C ASP A 208 16.81 0.12 -2.94
N ALA A 209 16.61 -0.83 -2.01
CA ALA A 209 15.60 -1.88 -2.14
C ALA A 209 14.24 -1.50 -1.56
N VAL A 210 14.21 -0.80 -0.41
CA VAL A 210 12.99 -0.54 0.37
C VAL A 210 13.02 0.87 0.97
N GLY A 211 11.85 1.51 1.06
CA GLY A 211 11.72 2.79 1.77
C GLY A 211 11.44 2.62 3.26
N ASP A 212 11.80 3.64 4.03
CA ASP A 212 11.69 3.67 5.50
C ASP A 212 10.27 3.94 6.03
N GLY A 213 9.38 4.47 5.19
CA GLY A 213 8.01 4.81 5.59
C GLY A 213 7.90 5.91 6.62
N TYR A 214 8.94 6.74 6.80
CA TYR A 214 8.97 7.76 7.85
C TYR A 214 7.77 8.72 7.72
N GLY A 215 7.04 8.92 8.83
CA GLY A 215 5.88 9.80 8.88
C GLY A 215 4.60 9.23 8.24
N PHE A 216 4.63 8.03 7.68
CA PHE A 216 3.47 7.46 6.98
C PHE A 216 2.30 7.17 7.93
N LEU A 217 2.57 6.46 9.03
CA LEU A 217 1.52 6.03 9.96
C LEU A 217 0.95 7.19 10.79
N GLU A 218 1.75 8.24 11.02
CA GLU A 218 1.38 9.46 11.73
C GLU A 218 0.34 10.30 10.97
N LEU A 219 0.34 10.22 9.63
CA LEU A 219 -0.58 10.93 8.75
C LEU A 219 -1.85 10.14 8.43
N LEU A 220 -1.89 8.87 8.82
CA LEU A 220 -2.96 7.96 8.50
C LEU A 220 -4.12 8.11 9.51
N GLU A 221 -5.24 8.66 9.04
CA GLU A 221 -6.40 9.02 9.86
C GLU A 221 -7.64 8.17 9.52
N PRO A 222 -8.65 8.10 10.42
CA PRO A 222 -9.95 7.54 10.10
C PRO A 222 -10.54 8.14 8.81
N GLY A 223 -11.05 7.28 7.94
CA GLY A 223 -11.59 7.65 6.63
C GLY A 223 -10.56 7.68 5.51
N CYS A 224 -9.26 7.70 5.80
CA CYS A 224 -8.23 7.59 4.77
C CYS A 224 -8.23 6.21 4.11
N ILE A 225 -7.75 6.15 2.87
CA ILE A 225 -7.38 4.91 2.18
C ILE A 225 -5.88 4.94 1.86
N VAL A 226 -5.27 3.77 1.82
CA VAL A 226 -3.90 3.61 1.33
C VAL A 226 -3.95 3.07 -0.10
N ALA A 227 -3.28 3.75 -1.03
CA ALA A 227 -3.14 3.34 -2.41
C ALA A 227 -1.69 2.89 -2.68
N LEU A 228 -1.52 1.72 -3.29
CA LEU A 228 -0.25 1.17 -3.73
C LEU A 228 -0.11 1.36 -5.25
N TRP A 229 0.91 2.11 -5.63
CA TRP A 229 1.28 2.41 -7.00
C TRP A 229 2.30 1.41 -7.52
N ALA A 230 2.14 0.99 -8.77
CA ALA A 230 3.21 0.38 -9.55
C ALA A 230 3.79 1.43 -10.50
N ARG A 231 5.11 1.54 -10.49
CA ARG A 231 5.86 2.58 -11.22
C ARG A 231 6.86 1.93 -12.19
N ALA A 232 7.00 2.54 -13.35
CA ALA A 232 8.13 2.31 -14.23
C ALA A 232 8.63 3.66 -14.77
N GLU A 233 9.94 3.81 -14.84
CA GLU A 233 10.63 4.95 -15.43
C GLU A 233 11.62 4.43 -16.46
N GLN A 234 12.13 5.28 -17.36
CA GLN A 234 12.98 4.93 -18.49
C GLN A 234 12.23 4.35 -19.69
N ALA A 235 12.67 4.68 -20.91
CA ALA A 235 12.01 4.24 -22.14
C ALA A 235 11.93 2.72 -22.24
N HIS A 236 10.74 2.19 -22.58
CA HIS A 236 10.45 0.76 -22.70
C HIS A 236 10.55 -0.05 -21.40
N TRP A 237 10.67 0.60 -20.25
CA TRP A 237 10.70 -0.09 -18.98
C TRP A 237 9.32 -0.60 -18.57
N VAL A 238 9.28 -1.84 -18.10
CA VAL A 238 8.04 -2.56 -17.79
C VAL A 238 8.07 -3.07 -16.35
N ASN A 239 7.20 -2.53 -15.50
CA ASN A 239 6.92 -3.11 -14.19
C ASN A 239 5.87 -4.20 -14.32
N LYS A 240 6.24 -5.46 -14.07
CA LYS A 240 5.36 -6.62 -14.15
C LYS A 240 4.87 -6.97 -12.76
N VAL A 241 3.57 -6.80 -12.52
CA VAL A 241 2.96 -7.09 -11.22
C VAL A 241 2.07 -8.32 -11.35
N ALA A 242 2.21 -9.29 -10.45
CA ALA A 242 1.37 -10.48 -10.42
C ALA A 242 0.39 -10.50 -9.25
N ALA A 243 0.78 -9.95 -8.10
CA ALA A 243 -0.10 -9.84 -6.95
C ALA A 243 0.41 -8.77 -5.97
N ALA A 244 -0.48 -8.27 -5.12
CA ALA A 244 -0.13 -7.44 -3.97
C ALA A 244 -1.11 -7.61 -2.82
N THR A 245 -0.65 -7.32 -1.60
CA THR A 245 -1.46 -7.18 -0.40
C THR A 245 -1.12 -5.89 0.33
N ILE A 246 -2.12 -5.32 1.01
CA ILE A 246 -1.95 -4.26 2.01
C ILE A 246 -2.69 -4.73 3.26
N GLU A 247 -1.99 -4.74 4.38
CA GLU A 247 -2.52 -5.10 5.69
C GLU A 247 -2.23 -3.98 6.67
N ILE A 248 -3.26 -3.39 7.28
CA ILE A 248 -3.15 -2.29 8.25
C ILE A 248 -3.69 -2.78 9.58
N GLU A 249 -2.84 -2.86 10.58
CA GLU A 249 -3.19 -3.10 11.97
C GLU A 249 -3.44 -1.75 12.66
N TYR A 250 -4.50 -1.66 13.45
CA TYR A 250 -4.81 -0.46 14.21
C TYR A 250 -5.32 -0.79 15.60
N ASP A 251 -4.98 0.07 16.55
CA ASP A 251 -5.59 0.09 17.87
C ASP A 251 -6.94 0.79 17.81
N PHE A 252 -7.92 0.32 18.60
CA PHE A 252 -9.19 1.02 18.78
C PHE A 252 -9.54 1.19 20.27
N LEU A 253 -9.89 2.43 20.67
CA LEU A 253 -10.28 2.77 22.06
C LEU A 253 -11.77 3.07 22.24
#